data_AF-A0A940KJN9-F1
#
_entry.id   AF-A0A940KJN9-F1
#
_cell.length_a   1.000
_cell.length_b   1.000
_cell.length_c   1.000
_cell.angle_alpha   90.00
_cell.angle_beta   90.00
_cell.angle_gamma   90.00
#
_symmetry.space_group_name_H-M   'P 1'
#
loop_
_entity.id
_entity.type
_entity.pdbx_description
1 polymer ?
#
loop_
_entity_poly.entity_id
_entity_poly.type
_entity_poly.pdbx_seq_one_letter_code
_entity_poly.pdbx_strand_id
1 'polypeptide(L)'
;MEHQLRLQPIEKPASLYVKLGYWYFKKLVGKVITPAKVVYARVPALMKVAAQFYKISKKAPLSEDLKILVHALVSDLNACSFCLDMAQAFAMRKGNSMKKLGLLHEFETHELFSPAERACLEYVREVTLHKQVPDTVFNELKRYYSEEQIIYVTFLCASEVYYNTMNLALGIGSDGLCAIQ
;
A
#
# COMPACT_ATOMS: atom_id res chain seq x y z
N MET A 1 -12.69 11.92 -13.32
CA MET A 1 -11.55 12.50 -14.04
C MET A 1 -10.76 11.36 -14.63
N GLU A 2 -10.61 11.29 -15.96
CA GLU A 2 -9.69 10.31 -16.56
C GLU A 2 -8.29 10.57 -16.00
N HIS A 3 -7.68 9.56 -15.37
CA HIS A 3 -6.30 9.64 -14.90
C HIS A 3 -5.37 9.64 -16.13
N GLN A 4 -5.14 10.83 -16.69
CA GLN A 4 -4.16 11.00 -17.75
C GLN A 4 -2.76 10.92 -17.13
N LEU A 5 -1.99 9.92 -17.55
CA LEU A 5 -0.59 9.79 -17.19
C LEU A 5 0.19 11.05 -17.60
N ARG A 6 0.91 11.65 -16.66
CA ARG A 6 1.71 12.86 -16.91
C ARG A 6 3.04 12.57 -17.59
N LEU A 7 3.52 11.34 -17.47
CA LEU A 7 4.74 10.86 -18.12
C LEU A 7 4.42 9.59 -18.92
N GLN A 8 4.85 9.56 -20.18
CA GLN A 8 4.61 8.41 -21.05
C GLN A 8 5.30 7.14 -20.53
N PRO A 9 4.65 5.98 -20.52
CA PRO A 9 5.28 4.72 -20.13
C PRO A 9 6.48 4.37 -21.01
N ILE A 10 7.59 3.92 -20.41
CA ILE A 10 8.72 3.36 -21.16
C ILE A 10 8.45 1.87 -21.39
N GLU A 11 7.97 1.51 -22.58
CA GLU A 11 7.67 0.10 -22.90
C GLU A 11 8.92 -0.75 -23.17
N LYS A 12 9.98 -0.14 -23.73
CA LYS A 12 11.22 -0.81 -24.11
C LYS A 12 12.42 -0.14 -23.44
N PRO A 13 12.75 -0.49 -22.18
CA PRO A 13 13.88 0.11 -21.48
C PRO A 13 15.21 -0.34 -22.10
N ALA A 14 16.18 0.57 -22.22
CA ALA A 14 17.52 0.24 -22.73
C ALA A 14 18.36 -0.54 -21.71
N SER A 15 18.25 -0.19 -20.43
CA SER A 15 19.03 -0.78 -19.33
C SER A 15 18.66 -2.24 -19.07
N LEU A 16 19.67 -3.11 -19.03
CA LEU A 16 19.50 -4.53 -18.69
C LEU A 16 18.88 -4.72 -17.30
N TYR A 17 19.26 -3.87 -16.34
CA TYR A 17 18.71 -3.91 -14.98
C TYR A 17 17.19 -3.65 -14.97
N VAL A 18 16.73 -2.67 -15.75
CA VAL A 18 15.29 -2.36 -15.86
C VAL A 18 14.55 -3.47 -16.62
N LYS A 19 15.14 -4.05 -17.67
CA LYS A 19 14.57 -5.22 -18.38
C LYS A 19 14.36 -6.40 -17.44
N LEU A 20 15.34 -6.70 -16.58
CA LEU A 20 15.22 -7.74 -15.55
C LEU A 20 14.12 -7.41 -14.54
N GLY A 21 14.02 -6.14 -14.11
CA GLY A 21 12.93 -5.68 -13.26
C GLY A 21 11.55 -5.89 -13.90
N TYR A 22 11.38 -5.56 -15.18
CA TYR A 22 10.12 -5.78 -15.91
C TYR A 22 9.75 -7.26 -15.99
N TRP A 23 10.72 -8.11 -16.33
CA TRP A 23 10.52 -9.55 -16.33
C TRP A 23 10.07 -10.06 -14.95
N TYR A 24 10.70 -9.57 -13.88
CA TYR A 24 10.33 -9.93 -12.51
C TYR A 24 8.91 -9.48 -12.15
N PHE A 25 8.52 -8.24 -12.47
CA PHE A 25 7.16 -7.75 -12.26
C PHE A 25 6.13 -8.57 -13.05
N LYS A 26 6.43 -8.91 -14.32
CA LYS A 26 5.55 -9.77 -15.12
C LYS A 26 5.38 -11.15 -14.49
N LYS A 27 6.45 -11.74 -13.94
CA LYS A 27 6.39 -13.03 -13.24
C LYS A 27 5.63 -12.97 -11.92
N LEU A 28 5.80 -11.89 -11.15
CA LEU A 28 5.14 -11.75 -9.85
C LEU A 28 3.68 -11.34 -9.95
N VAL A 29 3.39 -10.35 -10.79
CA VAL A 29 2.09 -9.65 -10.83
C VAL A 29 1.24 -10.09 -12.01
N GLY A 30 1.85 -10.68 -13.05
CA GLY A 30 1.20 -11.03 -14.31
C GLY A 30 1.39 -9.98 -15.40
N LYS A 31 1.76 -8.75 -15.01
CA LYS A 31 2.13 -7.67 -15.93
C LYS A 31 3.20 -6.75 -15.35
N VAL A 32 3.80 -5.92 -16.21
CA VAL A 32 4.67 -4.82 -15.76
C VAL A 32 3.78 -3.69 -15.28
N ILE A 33 3.86 -3.38 -14.00
CA ILE A 33 3.04 -2.34 -13.37
C ILE A 33 3.40 -0.94 -13.87
N THR A 34 2.43 -0.04 -13.91
CA THR A 34 2.62 1.33 -14.42
C THR A 34 3.72 2.11 -13.68
N PRO A 35 3.87 2.04 -12.34
CA PRO A 35 5.01 2.66 -11.66
C PRO A 35 6.38 2.13 -12.13
N ALA A 36 6.48 0.86 -12.52
CA ALA A 36 7.73 0.34 -13.08
C ALA A 36 8.06 1.00 -14.43
N LYS A 37 7.05 1.24 -15.27
CA LYS A 37 7.21 1.88 -16.57
C LYS A 37 7.42 3.38 -16.52
N VAL A 38 6.87 4.04 -15.49
CA VAL A 38 6.91 5.49 -15.35
C VAL A 38 8.07 5.95 -14.47
N VAL A 39 8.20 5.36 -13.28
CA VAL A 39 9.14 5.79 -12.23
C VAL A 39 10.47 5.03 -12.35
N TYR A 40 10.43 3.70 -12.19
CA TYR A 40 11.65 2.89 -12.06
C TYR A 40 12.44 2.78 -13.36
N ALA A 41 11.78 2.87 -14.52
CA ALA A 41 12.47 2.91 -15.81
C ALA A 41 13.32 4.17 -16.00
N ARG A 42 12.94 5.29 -15.37
CA ARG A 42 13.66 6.57 -15.43
C ARG A 42 14.67 6.72 -14.30
N VAL A 43 14.30 6.28 -13.09
CA VAL A 43 15.16 6.35 -11.90
C VAL A 43 15.26 4.95 -11.28
N PRO A 44 16.10 4.05 -11.86
CA PRO A 44 16.18 2.65 -11.41
C PRO A 44 16.63 2.48 -9.97
N ALA A 45 17.35 3.45 -9.41
CA ALA A 45 17.76 3.44 -8.00
C ALA A 45 16.55 3.39 -7.04
N LEU A 46 15.38 3.92 -7.43
CA LEU A 46 14.17 3.86 -6.60
C LEU A 46 13.62 2.45 -6.43
N MET A 47 13.98 1.49 -7.29
CA MET A 47 13.66 0.07 -7.03
C MET A 47 14.31 -0.45 -5.76
N LYS A 48 15.49 0.08 -5.38
CA LYS A 48 16.15 -0.29 -4.12
C LYS A 48 15.35 0.19 -2.92
N VAL A 49 14.75 1.39 -3.00
CA VAL A 49 13.87 1.92 -1.94
C VAL A 49 12.66 1.00 -1.77
N ALA A 50 11.97 0.66 -2.86
CA ALA A 50 10.83 -0.25 -2.83
C ALA A 50 11.21 -1.64 -2.26
N ALA A 51 12.38 -2.16 -2.64
CA ALA A 51 12.89 -3.42 -2.11
C ALA A 51 13.19 -3.36 -0.61
N GLN A 52 13.75 -2.24 -0.10
CA GLN A 52 13.96 -2.06 1.33
C GLN A 52 12.63 -1.94 2.08
N PHE A 53 11.66 -1.20 1.53
CA PHE A 53 10.35 -1.10 2.16
C PHE A 53 9.67 -2.47 2.29
N TYR A 54 9.70 -3.26 1.22
CA TYR A 54 9.19 -4.64 1.24
C TYR A 54 9.93 -5.54 2.25
N LYS A 55 11.26 -5.41 2.34
CA LYS A 55 12.07 -6.19 3.29
C LYS A 55 11.74 -5.86 4.74
N ILE A 56 11.53 -4.57 5.05
CA ILE A 56 11.17 -4.11 6.40
C ILE A 56 9.75 -4.54 6.74
N SER A 57 8.77 -4.34 5.83
CA SER A 57 7.37 -4.75 6.08
C SER A 57 7.20 -6.25 6.28
N LYS A 58 8.02 -7.08 5.60
CA LYS A 58 8.03 -8.53 5.80
C LYS A 58 8.47 -8.94 7.22
N LYS A 59 9.30 -8.14 7.88
CA LYS A 59 9.76 -8.40 9.25
C LYS A 59 8.79 -7.91 10.32
N ALA A 60 7.80 -7.09 9.95
CA ALA A 60 6.83 -6.57 10.89
C ALA A 60 6.07 -7.74 11.57
N PRO A 61 6.07 -7.82 12.92
CA PRO A 61 5.34 -8.84 13.69
C PRO A 61 3.84 -8.49 13.75
N LEU A 62 3.23 -8.37 12.57
CA LEU A 62 1.82 -8.07 12.33
C LEU A 62 1.25 -9.14 11.40
N SER A 63 -0.04 -9.44 11.48
CA SER A 63 -0.69 -10.34 10.52
C SER A 63 -0.65 -9.74 9.11
N GLU A 64 -0.54 -10.60 8.09
CA GLU A 64 -0.56 -10.12 6.70
C GLU A 64 -1.87 -9.41 6.36
N ASP A 65 -3.00 -9.89 6.89
CA ASP A 65 -4.30 -9.23 6.73
C ASP A 65 -4.28 -7.80 7.30
N LEU A 66 -3.72 -7.58 8.49
CA LEU A 66 -3.64 -6.24 9.07
C LEU A 66 -2.75 -5.31 8.22
N LYS A 67 -1.61 -5.81 7.72
CA LYS A 67 -0.73 -5.02 6.83
C LYS A 67 -1.49 -4.57 5.58
N ILE A 68 -2.26 -5.48 4.97
CA ILE A 68 -3.06 -5.17 3.79
C ILE A 68 -4.16 -4.14 4.11
N LEU A 69 -4.85 -4.27 5.25
CA LEU A 69 -5.86 -3.29 5.68
C LEU A 69 -5.25 -1.90 5.90
N VAL A 70 -4.07 -1.81 6.51
CA VAL A 70 -3.34 -0.54 6.70
C VAL A 70 -3.03 0.11 5.34
N HIS A 71 -2.43 -0.64 4.41
CA HIS A 71 -2.11 -0.12 3.07
C HIS A 71 -3.37 0.32 2.31
N ALA A 72 -4.44 -0.47 2.40
CA ALA A 72 -5.70 -0.14 1.75
C ALA A 72 -6.34 1.12 2.33
N LEU A 73 -6.39 1.28 3.66
CA LEU A 73 -7.01 2.45 4.29
C LEU A 73 -6.26 3.73 3.94
N VAL A 74 -4.93 3.72 4.00
CA VAL A 74 -4.11 4.87 3.59
C VAL A 74 -4.37 5.23 2.13
N SER A 75 -4.42 4.22 1.25
CA SER A 75 -4.65 4.41 -0.19
C SER A 75 -6.05 4.95 -0.49
N ASP A 76 -7.06 4.47 0.23
CA ASP A 76 -8.45 4.90 0.10
C ASP A 76 -8.60 6.36 0.55
N LEU A 77 -8.11 6.70 1.74
CA LEU A 77 -8.12 8.07 2.28
C LEU A 77 -7.38 9.07 1.37
N ASN A 78 -6.29 8.66 0.73
CA ASN A 78 -5.53 9.49 -0.22
C ASN A 78 -6.07 9.41 -1.66
N ALA A 79 -7.12 8.62 -1.91
CA ALA A 79 -7.68 8.35 -3.24
C ALA A 79 -6.65 7.82 -4.28
N CYS A 80 -5.65 7.04 -3.87
CA CYS A 80 -4.70 6.38 -4.79
C CYS A 80 -5.31 5.10 -5.37
N SER A 81 -5.95 5.19 -6.54
CA SER A 81 -6.58 4.03 -7.21
C SER A 81 -5.61 2.91 -7.59
N PHE A 82 -4.36 3.22 -7.97
CA PHE A 82 -3.32 2.20 -8.20
C PHE A 82 -2.98 1.42 -6.93
N CYS A 83 -2.83 2.15 -5.82
CA CYS A 83 -2.38 1.58 -4.57
C CYS A 83 -3.46 0.70 -3.93
N LEU A 84 -4.72 1.14 -4.04
CA LEU A 84 -5.88 0.34 -3.63
C LEU A 84 -6.02 -0.94 -4.47
N ASP A 85 -5.88 -0.85 -5.80
CA ASP A 85 -5.88 -2.02 -6.70
C ASP A 85 -4.76 -3.02 -6.35
N MET A 86 -3.57 -2.52 -6.03
CA MET A 86 -2.47 -3.36 -5.54
C MET A 86 -2.81 -4.06 -4.21
N ALA A 87 -3.41 -3.34 -3.25
CA ALA A 87 -3.78 -3.90 -1.96
C ALA A 87 -4.85 -5.00 -2.12
N GLN A 88 -5.86 -4.78 -2.95
CA GLN A 88 -6.90 -5.77 -3.28
C GLN A 88 -6.29 -7.01 -3.96
N ALA A 89 -5.39 -6.80 -4.92
CA ALA A 89 -4.64 -7.87 -5.56
C ALA A 89 -3.82 -8.69 -4.53
N PHE A 90 -3.20 -8.04 -3.54
CA PHE A 90 -2.51 -8.78 -2.48
C PHE A 90 -3.47 -9.55 -1.57
N ALA A 91 -4.62 -8.98 -1.22
CA ALA A 91 -5.65 -9.68 -0.45
C ALA A 91 -6.15 -10.93 -1.16
N MET A 92 -6.42 -10.87 -2.46
CA MET A 92 -6.85 -12.04 -3.24
C MET A 92 -5.82 -13.17 -3.27
N ARG A 93 -4.51 -12.85 -3.31
CA ARG A 93 -3.43 -13.86 -3.37
C ARG A 93 -3.01 -14.43 -2.02
N LYS A 94 -3.00 -13.60 -0.98
CA LYS A 94 -2.26 -13.88 0.26
C LYS A 94 -3.08 -13.75 1.54
N GLY A 95 -4.31 -13.25 1.46
CA GLY A 95 -5.08 -12.89 2.64
C GLY A 95 -6.51 -13.41 2.61
N ASN A 96 -7.15 -13.35 3.78
CA ASN A 96 -8.60 -13.53 3.92
C ASN A 96 -9.33 -12.18 4.02
N SER A 97 -8.59 -11.08 3.83
CA SER A 97 -9.01 -9.70 4.02
C SER A 97 -9.91 -9.14 2.93
N MET A 98 -10.15 -9.84 1.81
CA MET A 98 -11.02 -9.33 0.72
C MET A 98 -12.42 -8.90 1.20
N LYS A 99 -13.03 -9.65 2.11
CA LYS A 99 -14.32 -9.27 2.71
C LYS A 99 -14.21 -7.99 3.54
N LYS A 100 -13.15 -7.89 4.36
CA LYS A 100 -12.88 -6.70 5.19
C LYS A 100 -12.57 -5.47 4.34
N LEU A 101 -11.86 -5.63 3.23
CA LEU A 101 -11.56 -4.53 2.30
C LEU A 101 -12.83 -3.89 1.72
N GLY A 102 -13.84 -4.69 1.37
CA GLY A 102 -15.14 -4.18 0.91
C GLY A 102 -15.92 -3.39 1.98
N LEU A 103 -15.58 -3.62 3.25
CA LEU A 103 -16.24 -3.02 4.42
C LEU A 103 -15.29 -2.06 5.16
N LEU A 104 -14.19 -1.65 4.53
CA LEU A 104 -13.15 -0.87 5.19
C LEU A 104 -13.65 0.49 5.65
N HIS A 105 -14.66 1.06 5.00
CA HIS A 105 -15.30 2.30 5.40
C HIS A 105 -16.20 2.18 6.64
N GLU A 106 -16.45 0.96 7.12
CA GLU A 106 -17.28 0.65 8.30
C GLU A 106 -16.45 0.03 9.44
N PHE A 107 -15.13 0.21 9.42
CA PHE A 107 -14.25 -0.53 10.33
C PHE A 107 -14.57 -0.26 11.81
N GLU A 108 -15.07 0.92 12.15
CA GLU A 108 -15.35 1.34 13.53
C GLU A 108 -16.46 0.52 14.18
N THR A 109 -17.44 0.07 13.39
CA THR A 109 -18.67 -0.53 13.91
C THR A 109 -18.85 -1.98 13.48
N HIS A 110 -18.41 -2.36 12.28
CA HIS A 110 -18.69 -3.67 11.72
C HIS A 110 -18.00 -4.81 12.49
N GLU A 111 -18.75 -5.88 12.80
CA GLU A 111 -18.31 -7.02 13.60
C GLU A 111 -17.11 -7.81 13.06
N LEU A 112 -16.76 -7.66 11.77
CA LEU A 112 -15.63 -8.34 11.16
C LEU A 112 -14.29 -7.75 11.61
N PHE A 113 -14.29 -6.55 12.18
CA PHE A 113 -13.11 -5.90 12.72
C PHE A 113 -13.07 -6.08 14.23
N SER A 114 -12.02 -6.77 14.69
CA SER A 114 -11.73 -6.92 16.11
C SER A 114 -11.40 -5.58 16.77
N PRO A 115 -11.54 -5.44 18.11
CA PRO A 115 -11.16 -4.21 18.80
C PRO A 115 -9.71 -3.75 18.52
N ALA A 116 -8.77 -4.70 18.41
CA ALA A 116 -7.38 -4.41 18.06
C ALA A 116 -7.26 -3.82 16.64
N GLU A 117 -7.93 -4.42 15.65
CA GLU A 117 -7.93 -3.90 14.28
C GLU A 117 -8.56 -2.50 14.21
N ARG A 118 -9.64 -2.26 14.94
CA ARG A 118 -10.28 -0.93 15.00
C ARG A 118 -9.34 0.13 15.56
N ALA A 119 -8.68 -0.18 16.68
CA ALA A 119 -7.69 0.72 17.28
C ALA A 119 -6.53 1.02 16.31
N CYS A 120 -6.06 0.01 15.57
CA CYS A 120 -5.02 0.17 14.55
C CYS A 120 -5.50 1.05 13.38
N LEU A 121 -6.70 0.78 12.84
CA LEU A 121 -7.22 1.53 11.69
C LEU A 121 -7.58 2.98 12.04
N GLU A 122 -8.03 3.24 13.27
CA GLU A 122 -8.24 4.60 13.75
C GLU A 122 -6.91 5.36 13.87
N TYR A 123 -5.87 4.71 14.40
CA TYR A 123 -4.52 5.28 14.39
C TYR A 123 -4.03 5.59 12.97
N VAL A 124 -4.24 4.67 12.02
CA VAL A 124 -3.87 4.85 10.61
C VAL A 124 -4.60 6.02 9.98
N ARG A 125 -5.90 6.19 10.28
CA ARG A 125 -6.71 7.34 9.83
C ARG A 125 -6.11 8.66 10.31
N GLU A 126 -5.83 8.78 11.60
CA GLU A 126 -5.25 9.99 12.20
C GLU A 126 -3.86 10.32 11.61
N VAL A 127 -2.98 9.32 11.49
CA VAL A 127 -1.66 9.49 10.85
C VAL A 127 -1.81 9.93 9.39
N THR A 128 -2.80 9.41 8.67
CA THR A 128 -2.99 9.71 7.26
C THR A 128 -3.56 11.11 7.04
N LEU A 129 -4.63 11.48 7.75
CA LEU A 129 -5.34 12.74 7.53
C LEU A 129 -4.70 13.93 8.25
N HIS A 130 -4.19 13.72 9.47
CA HIS A 130 -3.78 14.81 10.36
C HIS A 130 -2.28 14.84 10.65
N LYS A 131 -1.56 13.72 10.44
CA LYS A 131 -0.12 13.58 10.74
C LYS A 131 0.22 13.79 12.23
N GLN A 132 -0.81 13.92 13.06
CA GLN A 132 -0.78 14.04 14.50
C GLN A 132 -1.86 13.09 15.01
N VAL A 133 -1.59 12.44 16.14
CA VAL A 133 -2.48 11.42 16.70
C VAL A 133 -2.87 11.87 18.10
N PRO A 134 -4.17 11.97 18.42
CA PRO A 134 -4.62 12.26 19.77
C PRO A 134 -4.12 11.22 20.77
N ASP A 135 -3.79 11.65 21.99
CA ASP A 135 -3.33 10.75 23.05
C ASP A 135 -4.35 9.64 23.35
N THR A 136 -5.65 9.93 23.21
CA THR A 136 -6.72 8.92 23.37
C THR A 136 -6.60 7.78 22.36
N VAL A 137 -6.35 8.10 21.08
CA VAL A 137 -6.16 7.12 20.00
C VAL A 137 -4.87 6.35 20.21
N PHE A 138 -3.78 7.03 20.55
CA PHE A 138 -2.49 6.38 20.80
C PHE A 138 -2.53 5.45 22.01
N ASN A 139 -3.16 5.88 23.11
CA ASN A 139 -3.33 5.07 24.31
C ASN A 139 -4.20 3.83 24.07
N GLU A 140 -5.26 3.95 23.26
CA GLU A 140 -6.07 2.80 22.88
C GLU A 140 -5.27 1.79 22.05
N LEU A 141 -4.48 2.26 21.08
CA LEU A 141 -3.59 1.40 20.28
C LEU A 141 -2.60 0.61 21.16
N LYS A 142 -2.01 1.27 22.16
CA LYS A 142 -1.06 0.65 23.11
C LYS A 142 -1.65 -0.48 23.95
N ARG A 143 -2.98 -0.60 24.04
CA ARG A 143 -3.62 -1.73 24.74
C ARG A 143 -3.49 -3.03 23.96
N TYR A 144 -3.26 -2.96 22.65
CA TYR A 144 -3.27 -4.11 21.73
C TYR A 144 -1.93 -4.38 21.06
N TYR A 145 -1.08 -3.36 20.90
CA TYR A 145 0.17 -3.47 20.16
C TYR A 145 1.37 -3.00 20.98
N SER A 146 2.49 -3.70 20.83
CA SER A 146 3.78 -3.29 21.41
C SER A 146 4.32 -2.03 20.73
N GLU A 147 5.25 -1.35 21.39
CA GLU A 147 5.91 -0.16 20.82
C GLU A 147 6.58 -0.47 19.46
N GLU A 148 7.20 -1.65 19.33
CA GLU A 148 7.76 -2.12 18.06
C GLU A 148 6.68 -2.28 16.99
N GLN A 149 5.55 -2.91 17.32
CA GLN A 149 4.43 -3.08 16.38
C GLN A 149 3.86 -1.73 15.94
N ILE A 150 3.74 -0.76 16.84
CA ILE A 150 3.26 0.60 16.54
C ILE A 150 4.22 1.30 15.58
N ILE A 151 5.53 1.18 15.78
CA ILE A 151 6.54 1.70 14.85
C ILE A 151 6.37 1.06 13.46
N TYR A 152 6.12 -0.26 13.38
CA TYR A 152 5.84 -0.90 12.10
C TYR A 152 4.55 -0.39 11.45
N VAL A 153 3.45 -0.21 12.18
CA VAL A 153 2.21 0.37 11.64
C VAL A 153 2.47 1.76 11.07
N THR A 154 3.21 2.60 11.81
CA THR A 154 3.61 3.94 11.37
C THR A 154 4.45 3.89 10.10
N PHE A 155 5.41 2.95 10.03
CA PHE A 155 6.24 2.73 8.86
C PHE A 155 5.41 2.31 7.64
N LEU A 156 4.44 1.41 7.80
CA LEU A 156 3.54 1.02 6.71
C LEU A 156 2.76 2.23 6.19
N CYS A 157 2.21 3.07 7.09
CA CYS A 157 1.53 4.31 6.72
C CYS A 157 2.44 5.25 5.92
N ALA A 158 3.64 5.52 6.44
CA ALA A 158 4.59 6.42 5.78
C ALA A 158 5.03 5.90 4.41
N SER A 159 5.29 4.60 4.31
CA SER A 159 5.66 3.95 3.04
C SER A 159 4.53 4.02 2.01
N GLU A 160 3.27 3.90 2.46
CA GLU A 160 2.11 3.99 1.58
C GLU A 160 1.85 5.42 1.13
N VAL A 161 1.98 6.40 2.03
CA VAL A 161 1.94 7.84 1.66
C VAL A 161 3.02 8.16 0.62
N TYR A 162 4.22 7.59 0.73
CA TYR A 162 5.26 7.73 -0.29
C TYR A 162 4.78 7.22 -1.67
N TYR A 163 4.19 6.03 -1.74
CA TYR A 163 3.68 5.49 -3.00
C TYR A 163 2.48 6.27 -3.54
N ASN A 164 1.53 6.63 -2.67
CA ASN A 164 0.36 7.44 -3.03
C ASN A 164 0.81 8.77 -3.63
N THR A 165 1.76 9.46 -2.98
CA THR A 165 2.30 10.75 -3.46
C THR A 165 2.90 10.61 -4.85
N MET A 166 3.75 9.60 -5.07
CA MET A 166 4.38 9.35 -6.37
C MET A 166 3.35 9.06 -7.47
N ASN A 167 2.37 8.20 -7.18
CA ASN A 167 1.38 7.79 -8.16
C ASN A 167 0.40 8.92 -8.50
N LEU A 168 -0.14 9.60 -7.49
CA LEU A 168 -1.09 10.70 -7.66
C LEU A 168 -0.45 11.86 -8.42
N ALA A 169 0.77 12.27 -8.03
CA ALA A 169 1.46 13.38 -8.69
C ALA A 169 1.75 13.12 -10.18
N LEU A 170 1.89 11.85 -10.57
CA LEU A 170 2.20 11.43 -11.94
C LEU A 170 0.96 10.98 -12.73
N GLY A 171 -0.23 11.03 -12.13
CA GLY A 171 -1.48 10.59 -12.76
C GLY A 171 -1.55 9.08 -12.99
N ILE A 172 -0.85 8.28 -12.17
CA ILE A 172 -0.86 6.82 -12.25
C ILE A 172 -2.14 6.29 -11.59
N GLY A 173 -3.04 5.74 -12.40
CA GLY A 173 -4.28 5.11 -11.95
C GLY A 173 -4.17 3.58 -11.80
N SER A 174 -5.30 2.96 -11.43
CA SER A 174 -5.47 1.51 -11.32
C SER A 174 -4.93 0.77 -12.55
N ASP A 175 -4.31 -0.38 -12.28
CA ASP A 175 -3.75 -1.28 -13.28
C ASP A 175 -4.69 -2.48 -13.55
N GLY A 176 -5.85 -2.56 -12.89
CA GLY A 176 -6.78 -3.68 -12.97
C GLY A 176 -6.15 -5.01 -12.52
N LEU A 177 -5.31 -4.97 -11.49
CA LEU A 177 -4.50 -6.10 -11.04
C LEU A 177 -5.34 -7.27 -10.52
N CYS A 178 -6.49 -6.99 -9.92
CA CYS A 178 -7.45 -8.02 -9.50
C CYS A 178 -7.97 -8.88 -10.66
N ALA A 179 -8.10 -8.32 -11.86
CA ALA A 179 -8.61 -9.03 -13.04
C ALA A 179 -7.58 -9.99 -13.66
N ILE A 180 -6.34 -9.99 -13.17
CA ILE A 180 -5.22 -10.79 -13.69
C ILE A 180 -4.97 -12.03 -12.81
N GLN A 181 -5.67 -12.14 -11.67
CA GLN A 181 -5.42 -13.17 -10.65
C GLN A 181 -6.20 -14.45 -10.87
#